data_AF-A0A3P8KEY2-F1
#
_entry.id   AF-A0A3P8KEY2-F1
#
_cell.length_a   1.000
_cell.length_b   1.000
_cell.length_c   1.000
_cell.angle_alpha   90.00
_cell.angle_beta   90.00
_cell.angle_gamma   90.00
#
_symmetry.space_group_name_H-M   'P 1'
#
loop_
_entity.id
_entity.type
_entity.pdbx_description
1 polymer ?
#
loop_
_entity_poly.entity_id
_entity_poly.type
_entity_poly.pdbx_seq_one_letter_code
_entity_poly.pdbx_strand_id
1 'polypeptide(L)' 'MLFCAMTCDPNQAQFITPTINGKLVESITYTLTDHMADTFFNSCKVI' A
#
# COMPACT_ATOMS: atom_id res chain seq x y z
N MET A 1 -1.17 -8.79 -5.44
CA MET A 1 -0.92 -7.54 -6.21
C MET A 1 -0.75 -6.30 -5.33
N LEU A 2 -1.21 -6.29 -4.06
CA LEU A 2 -1.06 -5.15 -3.12
C LEU A 2 0.35 -4.55 -3.10
N PHE A 3 1.36 -5.40 -2.88
CA PHE A 3 2.75 -4.93 -2.74
C PHE A 3 3.36 -4.40 -4.04
N CYS A 4 2.94 -4.90 -5.21
CA CYS A 4 3.43 -4.38 -6.49
C CYS A 4 2.96 -2.93 -6.72
N ALA A 5 1.70 -2.63 -6.40
CA ALA A 5 1.18 -1.27 -6.46
C ALA A 5 1.88 -0.38 -5.42
N MET A 6 2.17 -0.93 -4.23
CA MET A 6 2.91 -0.22 -3.19
C MET A 6 4.31 0.20 -3.63
N THR A 7 5.01 -0.57 -4.47
CA THR A 7 6.43 -0.30 -4.80
C THR A 7 6.68 0.22 -6.20
N CYS A 8 5.82 -0.12 -7.16
CA CYS A 8 6.11 0.05 -8.59
C CYS A 8 5.04 0.85 -9.35
N ASP A 9 3.95 1.27 -8.71
CA ASP A 9 2.92 2.05 -9.38
C ASP A 9 3.45 3.45 -9.73
N PRO A 10 3.35 3.91 -10.99
CA PRO A 10 3.80 5.25 -11.36
C PRO A 10 3.02 6.37 -10.65
N ASN A 11 1.84 6.08 -10.11
CA ASN A 11 1.00 7.00 -9.36
C ASN A 11 1.06 6.79 -7.84
N GLN A 12 2.07 6.07 -7.32
CA GLN A 12 2.27 5.77 -5.90
C GLN A 12 2.09 6.99 -4.97
N ALA A 13 2.52 8.17 -5.41
CA ALA A 13 2.40 9.43 -4.67
C ALA A 13 0.95 9.86 -4.37
N GLN A 14 -0.06 9.31 -5.05
CA GLN A 14 -1.47 9.62 -4.81
C GLN A 14 -2.04 8.92 -3.57
N PHE A 15 -1.41 7.85 -3.11
CA PHE A 15 -1.95 6.99 -2.04
C PHE A 15 -0.90 6.54 -1.01
N ILE A 16 0.38 6.89 -1.21
CA ILE A 16 1.45 6.64 -0.25
C ILE A 16 2.02 7.96 0.25
N THR A 17 2.04 8.11 1.57
CA THR A 17 2.74 9.20 2.25
C THR A 17 3.92 8.62 3.05
N PRO A 18 5.17 8.86 2.63
CA PRO A 18 6.34 8.35 3.35
C PRO A 18 6.76 9.25 4.50
N THR A 19 7.23 8.64 5.58
CA THR A 19 8.08 9.29 6.60
C THR A 19 9.53 9.01 6.22
N ILE A 20 10.30 10.06 5.99
CA ILE A 20 11.69 9.95 5.50
C ILE A 20 12.65 10.26 6.64
N ASN A 21 13.63 9.37 6.85
CA ASN A 21 14.73 9.57 7.79
C ASN A 21 16.06 9.57 7.00
N GLY A 22 16.59 10.78 6.77
CA GLY A 22 17.78 10.98 5.95
C GLY A 22 17.52 10.65 4.47
N LYS A 23 18.16 9.59 3.97
CA LYS A 23 18.03 9.11 2.57
C LYS A 23 17.10 7.90 2.41
N LEU A 24 16.53 7.42 3.52
CA LEU A 24 15.72 6.20 3.54
C LEU A 24 14.28 6.53 3.91
N VAL A 25 13.35 5.77 3.34
CA VAL A 25 11.96 5.77 3.78
C VAL A 25 11.89 4.87 5.01
N GLU A 26 11.54 5.46 6.16
CA GLU A 26 11.46 4.74 7.44
C GLU A 26 10.11 4.06 7.61
N SER A 27 9.03 4.75 7.23
CA SER A 27 7.68 4.21 7.26
C SER A 27 6.83 4.80 6.14
N ILE A 28 5.70 4.17 5.85
CA ILE A 28 4.71 4.71 4.92
C ILE A 28 3.31 4.64 5.53
N THR A 29 2.51 5.66 5.28
CA THR A 29 1.05 5.56 5.36
C THR A 29 0.54 5.19 3.98
N TYR A 30 -0.17 4.06 3.89
CA TYR A 30 -0.75 3.55 2.65
C TYR A 30 -2.27 3.63 2.71
N THR A 31 -2.86 4.50 1.91
CA THR A 31 -4.30 4.68 1.81
C THR A 31 -4.88 3.68 0.81
N LEU A 32 -5.77 2.82 1.28
CA LEU A 32 -6.53 1.86 0.47
C LEU A 32 -8.00 2.23 0.50
N THR A 33 -8.73 1.90 -0.56
CA THR A 33 -10.20 1.94 -0.51
C THR A 33 -10.71 0.75 0.28
N ASP A 34 -11.84 0.93 0.98
CA ASP A 34 -12.47 -0.15 1.77
C ASP A 34 -12.72 -1.40 0.90
N HIS A 35 -13.19 -1.21 -0.33
CA HIS A 35 -13.43 -2.31 -1.27
C HIS A 35 -12.16 -3.11 -1.59
N MET A 36 -11.00 -2.44 -1.77
CA MET A 36 -9.74 -3.16 -2.01
C MET A 36 -9.30 -3.94 -0.77
N ALA A 37 -9.42 -3.35 0.42
CA ALA A 37 -9.09 -4.02 1.68
C ALA A 37 -9.98 -5.25 1.91
N ASP A 38 -11.29 -5.12 1.70
CA ASP A 38 -12.26 -6.20 1.82
C ASP A 38 -12.03 -7.31 0.81
N THR A 39 -11.77 -6.96 -0.46
CA THR A 39 -11.49 -7.95 -1.51
C THR A 39 -10.23 -8.74 -1.18
N PHE A 40 -9.17 -8.04 -0.76
CA PHE A 40 -7.90 -8.67 -0.38
C PHE A 40 -8.09 -9.61 0.81
N PHE A 41 -8.75 -9.15 1.88
CA PHE A 41 -9.00 -9.97 3.07
C PHE A 41 -9.85 -11.20 2.73
N ASN A 42 -10.98 -11.02 2.05
CA ASN A 42 -11.90 -12.12 1.75
C ASN A 42 -11.28 -13.17 0.83
N SER A 43 -10.37 -12.77 -0.08
CA SER A 43 -9.63 -13.71 -0.93
C SER A 43 -8.71 -14.65 -0.14
N CYS A 44 -8.30 -14.25 1.06
CA CYS A 44 -7.38 -14.99 1.92
C CYS A 44 -8.02 -15.45 3.24
N LYS A 45 -9.34 -15.26 3.39
CA LYS A 45 -10.04 -15.52 4.66
C LYS A 45 -10.17 -17.01 4.99
N VAL A 46 -10.19 -17.87 3.97
CA VAL A 46 -10.34 -19.32 4.12
C VAL A 46 -9.10 -19.98 3.54
N ILE A 47 -8.02 -19.94 4.30
CA ILE A 47 -6.75 -20.62 3.98
C ILE A 47 -6.65 -21.90 4.81
#